data_AF-A0A955VUU6-F1
#
_entry.id   AF-A0A955VUU6-F1
#
_cell.length_a   1.000
_cell.length_b   1.000
_cell.length_c   1.000
_cell.angle_alpha   90.00
_cell.angle_beta   90.00
_cell.angle_gamma   90.00
#
_symmetry.space_group_name_H-M   'P 1'
#
loop_
_entity.id
_entity.type
_entity.pdbx_description
1 polymer ?
#
loop_
_entity_poly.entity_id
_entity_poly.type
_entity_poly.pdbx_seq_one_letter_code
_entity_poly.pdbx_strand_id
1 'polypeptide(L)'
;MYPRRLLFLLPPETAHRVATTALDALAPLFRRPTPQHPVEVFGLRFPNPVGLAAGFDKNARHLPGLAGLGFGFLEVGSVTARPWAGNPRPRLFRLPADGALINRMGLNNDGAEAVA
;
A
#
# COMPACT_ATOMS: atom_id res chain seq x y z
N MET A 1 15.06 -8.69 10.49
CA MET A 1 15.55 -9.73 9.56
C MET A 1 14.60 -10.94 9.42
N TYR A 2 13.88 -11.35 10.47
CA TYR A 2 12.95 -12.51 10.45
C TYR A 2 11.59 -12.35 9.72
N PRO A 3 10.83 -11.24 9.82
CA PRO A 3 9.46 -11.20 9.28
C PRO A 3 9.42 -11.26 7.75
N ARG A 4 10.44 -10.73 7.08
CA ARG A 4 10.57 -10.81 5.62
C ARG A 4 10.61 -12.26 5.13
N ARG A 5 11.35 -13.15 5.80
CA ARG A 5 11.43 -14.56 5.40
C ARG A 5 10.07 -15.25 5.52
N LEU A 6 9.34 -15.01 6.63
CA LEU A 6 8.01 -15.58 6.85
C LEU A 6 6.99 -15.08 5.82
N LEU A 7 6.95 -13.77 5.54
CA LEU A 7 6.07 -13.21 4.51
C LEU A 7 6.38 -13.71 3.10
N PHE A 8 7.61 -14.17 2.85
CA PHE A 8 8.04 -14.73 1.56
C PHE A 8 7.65 -16.21 1.39
N LEU A 9 7.24 -16.89 2.47
CA LEU A 9 6.63 -18.23 2.39
C LEU A 9 5.15 -18.19 1.97
N LEU A 10 4.50 -17.03 2.08
CA LEU A 10 3.10 -16.84 1.71
C LEU A 10 2.94 -16.37 0.26
N PRO A 11 1.83 -16.73 -0.43
CA PRO A 11 1.47 -16.11 -1.69
C PRO A 11 1.46 -14.58 -1.58
N PRO A 12 1.95 -13.83 -2.59
CA PRO A 12 2.17 -12.39 -2.45
C PRO A 12 0.94 -11.56 -2.05
N GLU A 13 -0.24 -11.87 -2.60
CA GLU A 13 -1.49 -11.20 -2.19
C GLU A 13 -1.89 -11.53 -0.75
N THR A 14 -1.66 -12.77 -0.30
CA THR A 14 -1.93 -13.16 1.10
C THR A 14 -0.98 -12.46 2.05
N ALA A 15 0.31 -12.44 1.72
CA ALA A 15 1.32 -11.74 2.49
C ALA A 15 1.03 -10.24 2.61
N HIS A 16 0.55 -9.61 1.52
CA HIS A 16 0.14 -8.20 1.55
C HIS A 16 -1.01 -7.98 2.56
N ARG A 17 -2.08 -8.78 2.50
CA ARG A 17 -3.18 -8.70 3.48
C ARG A 17 -2.71 -8.91 4.92
N VAL A 18 -1.88 -9.93 5.16
CA VAL A 18 -1.34 -10.20 6.50
C VAL A 18 -0.51 -9.02 7.01
N ALA A 19 0.34 -8.45 6.15
CA ALA A 19 1.19 -7.33 6.53
C ALA A 19 0.39 -6.06 6.84
N THR A 20 -0.63 -5.72 6.04
CA THR A 20 -1.45 -4.53 6.30
C THR A 20 -2.35 -4.69 7.52
N THR A 21 -2.96 -5.86 7.72
CA THR A 21 -3.72 -6.14 8.96
C THR A 21 -2.81 -6.08 10.20
N ALA A 22 -1.59 -6.63 10.12
CA ALA A 22 -0.64 -6.52 11.22
C ALA A 22 -0.19 -5.07 11.46
N LEU A 23 -0.03 -4.28 10.40
CA LEU A 23 0.29 -2.85 10.51
C LEU A 23 -0.79 -2.10 11.27
N ASP A 24 -2.07 -2.34 10.98
CA ASP A 24 -3.17 -1.68 11.70
C ASP A 24 -3.20 -2.09 13.17
N ALA A 25 -3.12 -3.40 13.44
CA ALA A 25 -3.20 -3.95 14.79
C ALA A 25 -2.03 -3.49 15.68
N LEU A 26 -0.87 -3.24 15.09
CA LEU A 26 0.36 -2.86 15.78
C LEU A 26 0.79 -1.44 15.43
N ALA A 27 -0.11 -0.59 14.93
CA ALA A 27 0.21 0.74 14.43
C ALA A 27 1.09 1.58 15.38
N PRO A 28 0.86 1.58 16.72
CA PRO A 28 1.71 2.33 17.65
C PRO A 28 3.19 1.92 17.62
N LEU A 29 3.49 0.64 17.35
CA LEU A 29 4.86 0.11 17.28
C LEU A 29 5.59 0.51 16.00
N PHE A 30 4.84 0.90 14.96
CA PHE A 30 5.38 1.27 13.66
C PHE A 30 5.42 2.77 13.41
N ARG A 31 4.92 3.59 14.35
CA ARG A 31 4.95 5.04 14.23
C ARG A 31 6.38 5.55 14.12
N ARG A 32 6.64 6.34 13.09
CA ARG A 32 7.91 7.04 12.87
C ARG A 32 7.65 8.53 12.79
N PRO A 33 8.58 9.36 13.28
CA PRO A 33 8.49 10.79 13.04
C PRO A 33 8.54 11.05 11.52
N THR A 34 7.64 11.89 11.03
CA THR A 34 7.66 12.32 9.63
C THR A 34 8.92 13.13 9.37
N PRO A 35 9.81 12.69 8.46
CA PRO A 35 10.98 13.47 8.07
C PRO A 35 10.55 14.86 7.59
N GLN A 36 11.28 15.89 8.00
CA GLN A 36 11.00 17.27 7.61
C GLN A 36 11.93 17.66 6.46
N HIS A 37 11.40 17.59 5.25
CA HIS A 37 12.08 18.04 4.02
C HIS A 37 11.03 18.60 3.05
N PRO A 38 10.35 19.71 3.42
CA PRO A 38 9.13 20.12 2.76
C PRO A 38 9.37 20.45 1.28
N VAL A 39 8.39 20.09 0.45
CA VAL A 39 8.37 20.39 -0.99
C VAL A 39 6.99 20.92 -1.36
N GLU A 40 6.94 21.79 -2.38
CA GLU A 40 5.71 22.30 -2.94
C GLU A 40 5.58 21.84 -4.39
N VAL A 41 4.45 21.23 -4.73
CA VAL A 41 4.16 20.71 -6.07
C VAL A 41 2.69 20.98 -6.37
N PHE A 42 2.40 21.63 -7.50
CA PHE A 42 1.03 22.00 -7.90
C PHE A 42 0.24 22.79 -6.82
N GLY A 43 0.92 23.62 -6.02
CA GLY A 43 0.31 24.39 -4.93
C GLY A 43 -0.01 23.57 -3.66
N LEU A 44 0.38 22.29 -3.62
CA LEU A 44 0.27 21.44 -2.44
C LEU A 44 1.62 21.36 -1.72
N ARG A 45 1.60 21.50 -0.40
CA ARG A 45 2.78 21.37 0.45
C ARG A 45 2.84 19.99 1.09
N PHE A 46 3.89 19.24 0.79
CA PHE A 46 4.18 17.95 1.41
C PHE A 46 5.30 18.10 2.46
N PRO A 47 5.24 17.38 3.59
CA PRO A 47 6.28 17.48 4.62
C PRO A 47 7.60 16.84 4.19
N ASN A 48 7.58 15.90 3.25
CA ASN A 48 8.74 15.32 2.56
C ASN A 48 8.35 14.80 1.17
N PRO A 49 9.32 14.56 0.25
CA PRO A 49 9.01 14.16 -1.12
C PRO A 49 8.71 12.66 -1.30
N VAL A 50 8.71 11.85 -0.23
CA VAL A 50 8.53 10.39 -0.33
C VAL A 50 7.07 10.02 -0.05
N GLY A 51 6.37 9.55 -1.08
CA GLY A 51 5.00 9.06 -0.95
C GLY A 51 4.87 7.54 -1.04
N LEU A 52 3.73 7.04 -0.60
CA LEU A 52 3.29 5.67 -0.90
C LEU A 52 2.42 5.67 -2.14
N ALA A 53 2.86 4.95 -3.17
CA ALA A 53 2.18 4.88 -4.46
C ALA A 53 0.84 4.14 -4.40
N ALA A 54 -0.05 4.45 -5.35
CA ALA A 54 -1.28 3.73 -5.57
C ALA A 54 -1.04 2.24 -5.88
N GLY A 55 -2.10 1.46 -5.71
CA GLY A 55 -2.09 0.01 -5.84
C GLY A 55 -1.75 -0.70 -4.53
N PHE A 56 -1.19 0.01 -3.53
CA PHE A 56 -0.90 -0.53 -2.21
C PHE A 56 -2.17 -0.63 -1.35
N ASP A 57 -2.84 0.48 -1.06
CA ASP A 57 -4.14 0.50 -0.38
C ASP A 57 -5.22 0.97 -1.34
N LYS A 58 -5.83 0.01 -2.05
CA LYS A 58 -6.77 0.32 -3.12
C LYS A 58 -8.10 0.88 -2.62
N ASN A 59 -8.47 0.57 -1.38
CA ASN A 59 -9.81 0.84 -0.84
C ASN A 59 -9.75 1.70 0.43
N ALA A 60 -8.67 2.46 0.65
CA ALA A 60 -8.46 3.35 1.81
C ALA A 60 -8.60 2.68 3.19
N ARG A 61 -8.30 1.38 3.32
CA ARG A 61 -8.60 0.62 4.54
C ARG A 61 -7.53 0.74 5.62
N HIS A 62 -6.33 1.18 5.26
CA HIS A 62 -5.13 1.11 6.11
C HIS A 62 -4.50 2.49 6.35
N LEU A 63 -5.22 3.58 6.04
CA LEU A 63 -4.70 4.94 6.08
C LEU A 63 -4.08 5.33 7.44
N PRO A 64 -4.69 5.06 8.61
CA PRO A 64 -4.09 5.46 9.89
C PRO A 64 -2.75 4.76 10.15
N GLY A 65 -2.66 3.45 9.87
CA GLY A 65 -1.43 2.68 10.02
C GLY A 65 -0.34 3.15 9.06
N LEU A 66 -0.70 3.40 7.80
CA LEU A 66 0.21 3.86 6.76
C LEU A 66 0.72 5.29 6.98
N ALA A 67 -0.16 6.20 7.43
CA ALA A 67 0.21 7.58 7.77
C ALA A 67 1.23 7.64 8.91
N GLY A 68 1.20 6.66 9.82
CA GLY A 68 2.17 6.53 10.89
C GLY A 68 3.60 6.18 10.43
N LEU A 69 3.80 5.73 9.18
CA LEU A 69 5.11 5.27 8.71
C LEU A 69 6.07 6.41 8.29
N GLY A 70 5.59 7.65 8.26
CA GLY A 70 6.39 8.84 7.96
C GLY A 70 6.44 9.27 6.49
N PHE A 71 5.57 8.72 5.64
CA PHE A 71 5.40 9.20 4.26
C PHE A 71 4.92 10.65 4.22
N GLY A 72 5.34 11.39 3.20
CA GLY A 72 4.88 12.74 2.93
C GLY A 72 3.47 12.80 2.36
N PHE A 73 3.06 11.75 1.64
CA PHE A 73 1.71 11.58 1.12
C PHE A 73 1.39 10.10 0.88
N LEU A 74 0.10 9.79 0.78
CA LEU A 74 -0.41 8.45 0.44
C LEU A 74 -1.33 8.60 -0.77
N GLU A 75 -1.12 7.78 -1.78
CA GLU A 75 -2.01 7.69 -2.93
C GLU A 75 -2.86 6.41 -2.83
N VAL A 76 -4.17 6.59 -2.69
CA VAL A 76 -5.15 5.49 -2.61
C VAL A 76 -5.58 5.04 -4.01
N GLY A 77 -6.01 3.80 -4.12
CA GLY A 77 -6.62 3.27 -5.35
C GLY A 77 -5.66 2.37 -6.12
N SER A 78 -5.81 2.22 -7.43
CA SER A 78 -6.81 2.85 -8.27
C SER A 78 -8.22 2.29 -8.02
N VAL A 79 -9.20 3.20 -7.96
CA VAL A 79 -10.62 2.87 -7.74
C VAL A 79 -11.37 3.06 -9.05
N THR A 80 -12.23 2.12 -9.41
CA THR A 80 -13.13 2.24 -10.57
C THR A 80 -14.48 2.79 -10.14
N ALA A 81 -15.28 3.33 -11.06
CA ALA A 81 -16.60 3.86 -10.73
C ALA A 81 -17.51 2.81 -10.04
N ARG A 82 -17.43 1.55 -10.47
CA ARG A 82 -18.13 0.41 -9.88
C ARG A 82 -17.13 -0.60 -9.29
N PRO A 83 -17.54 -1.46 -8.34
CA PRO A 83 -16.70 -2.54 -7.84
C PRO A 83 -16.19 -3.42 -8.96
N TRP A 84 -14.94 -3.88 -8.84
CA TRP A 84 -14.31 -4.75 -9.81
C TRP A 84 -13.42 -5.79 -9.12
N ALA A 85 -13.63 -7.07 -9.41
CA ALA A 85 -12.87 -8.14 -8.76
C ALA A 85 -11.41 -8.23 -9.24
N GLY A 86 -11.11 -7.66 -10.41
CA GLY A 86 -9.84 -7.81 -11.12
C GLY A 86 -9.66 -9.18 -11.79
N ASN A 87 -8.45 -9.41 -12.32
CA ASN A 87 -8.13 -10.62 -13.07
C ASN A 87 -8.11 -11.88 -12.17
N PRO A 88 -8.27 -13.10 -12.71
CA PRO A 88 -8.13 -14.33 -11.93
C PRO A 88 -6.77 -14.47 -11.24
N ARG A 89 -6.73 -15.14 -10.08
CA ARG A 89 -5.49 -15.45 -9.35
C ARG A 89 -4.82 -16.72 -9.92
N PRO A 90 -3.48 -16.87 -9.82
CA PRO A 90 -2.51 -15.92 -9.28
C PRO A 90 -2.18 -14.77 -10.26
N ARG A 91 -2.00 -13.56 -9.73
CA ARG A 91 -1.84 -12.32 -10.51
C ARG A 91 -0.83 -11.33 -9.93
N LEU A 92 -0.08 -11.72 -8.90
CA LEU A 92 1.01 -10.96 -8.30
C LEU A 92 2.17 -11.93 -8.01
N PHE A 93 3.35 -11.58 -8.49
CA PHE A 93 4.55 -12.41 -8.48
C PHE A 93 5.73 -11.61 -7.95
N ARG A 94 6.65 -12.30 -7.26
CA ARG A 94 7.89 -11.71 -6.73
C ARG A 94 9.07 -12.25 -7.50
N LEU A 95 10.04 -11.39 -7.78
CA LEU A 95 11.33 -11.71 -8.35
C LEU A 95 12.41 -11.29 -7.33
N PRO A 96 12.70 -12.11 -6.29
CA PRO A 96 13.50 -11.68 -5.16
C PRO A 96 14.97 -11.38 -5.50
N ALA A 97 15.53 -12.08 -6.49
CA ALA A 97 16.90 -11.86 -6.96
C ALA A 97 17.06 -10.46 -7.58
N ASP A 98 16.01 -9.98 -8.26
CA ASP A 98 15.97 -8.69 -8.94
C ASP A 98 15.40 -7.57 -8.07
N GLY A 99 14.94 -7.88 -6.86
CA GLY A 99 14.22 -6.92 -6.01
C GLY A 99 12.91 -6.42 -6.62
N ALA A 100 12.29 -7.19 -7.51
CA ALA A 100 11.18 -6.73 -8.36
C ALA A 100 9.86 -7.48 -8.11
N LEU A 101 8.78 -6.90 -8.65
CA LEU A 101 7.42 -7.45 -8.65
C LEU A 101 6.84 -7.39 -10.06
N ILE A 102 6.07 -8.42 -10.43
CA ILE A 102 5.22 -8.41 -11.62
C ILE A 102 3.78 -8.58 -11.17
N ASN A 103 2.87 -7.75 -11.67
CA ASN A 103 1.45 -7.90 -11.37
C ASN A 103 0.60 -7.74 -12.64
N ARG A 104 -0.52 -8.45 -12.63
CA ARG A 104 -1.61 -8.34 -13.61
C ARG A 104 -2.93 -8.31 -12.87
N MET A 105 -3.02 -7.50 -11.80
CA MET A 105 -4.18 -7.55 -10.88
C MET A 105 -5.47 -7.07 -11.53
N GLY A 106 -5.38 -6.18 -12.53
CA GLY A 106 -6.53 -5.67 -13.28
C GLY A 106 -7.45 -4.80 -12.43
N LEU A 107 -6.91 -3.83 -11.69
CA LEU A 107 -7.68 -2.82 -10.95
C LEU A 107 -8.73 -3.38 -9.95
N ASN A 108 -8.44 -4.45 -9.22
CA ASN A 108 -9.39 -4.96 -8.21
C ASN A 108 -9.68 -3.91 -7.11
N ASN A 109 -10.93 -3.52 -6.90
CA ASN A 109 -11.36 -2.51 -5.90
C ASN A 109 -12.87 -2.61 -5.59
N ASP A 110 -13.31 -1.91 -4.54
CA ASP A 110 -14.71 -1.96 -4.05
C ASP A 110 -15.64 -0.92 -4.71
N GLY A 111 -15.15 -0.13 -5.66
CA GLY A 111 -15.90 0.94 -6.33
C GLY A 111 -15.79 2.29 -5.63
N ALA A 112 -15.97 3.37 -6.38
CA ALA A 112 -15.77 4.74 -5.90
C ALA A 112 -16.70 5.11 -4.74
N GLU A 113 -17.96 4.69 -4.79
CA GLU A 113 -18.94 4.95 -3.74
C GLU A 113 -18.57 4.32 -2.40
N ALA A 114 -17.92 3.15 -2.40
CA ALA A 114 -17.51 2.48 -1.18
C ALA A 114 -16.20 3.03 -0.58
N VAL A 115 -15.41 3.76 -1.37
CA VAL A 115 -14.08 4.25 -0.98
C VAL A 115 -14.07 5.75 -0.62
N ALA A 116 -15.04 6.52 -1.12
CA ALA A 116 -15.19 7.95 -0.83
C ALA A 116 -15.60 8.21 0.63
#